data_AF-A0A6A4MQC9-F1
#
_entry.id   AF-A0A6A4MQC9-F1
#
_cell.length_a   1.000
_cell.length_b   1.000
_cell.length_c   1.000
_cell.angle_alpha   90.00
_cell.angle_beta   90.00
_cell.angle_gamma   90.00
#
_symmetry.space_group_name_H-M   'P 1'
#
loop_
_entity.id
_entity.type
_entity.pdbx_description
1 polymer ?
#
loop_
_entity_poly.entity_id
_entity_poly.type
_entity_poly.pdbx_seq_one_letter_code
_entity_poly.pdbx_strand_id
1 'polypeptide(L)'
;MPSNSSSSTNYHSSPNPSVMCLCGIRAPLRTSNSEDNPGRRFFGCINYKEYNGCTYFDWFDPPTYARGMDYGRKMVRKNLALEAQIAELKKTNEAHIAELKKSNESLIEKIEELLTINEEQKHEMEEEVNNA
;
A
#
# COMPACT_ATOMS: atom_id res chain seq x y z
N MET A 1 25.03 -51.62 -8.69
CA MET A 1 24.83 -50.15 -8.77
C MET A 1 25.12 -49.73 -10.20
N PRO A 2 24.23 -48.96 -10.87
CA PRO A 2 24.14 -47.52 -10.61
C PRO A 2 22.72 -46.93 -10.50
N SER A 3 22.70 -45.81 -9.77
CA SER A 3 21.96 -44.57 -9.99
C SER A 3 20.43 -44.59 -9.99
N ASN A 4 19.88 -44.64 -8.78
CA ASN A 4 18.59 -44.06 -8.46
C ASN A 4 18.71 -42.53 -8.49
N SER A 5 18.01 -41.87 -9.40
CA SER A 5 17.86 -40.41 -9.40
C SER A 5 16.52 -40.06 -10.01
N SER A 6 15.55 -39.74 -9.16
CA SER A 6 14.43 -38.86 -9.51
C SER A 6 13.76 -38.41 -8.22
N SER A 7 14.33 -37.33 -7.69
CA SER A 7 13.64 -36.15 -7.18
C SER A 7 12.38 -36.37 -6.35
N SER A 8 12.58 -36.35 -5.03
CA SER A 8 11.55 -36.09 -4.02
C SER A 8 10.90 -34.74 -4.29
N THR A 9 9.83 -34.71 -5.07
CA THR A 9 8.91 -33.57 -5.05
C THR A 9 8.01 -33.77 -3.85
N ASN A 10 8.41 -33.16 -2.73
CA ASN A 10 7.55 -32.93 -1.59
C ASN A 10 6.37 -32.07 -2.07
N TYR A 11 5.31 -32.72 -2.54
CA TYR A 11 4.00 -32.12 -2.77
C TYR A 11 3.48 -31.66 -1.41
N HIS A 12 3.85 -30.44 -1.00
CA HIS A 12 3.16 -29.76 0.06
C HIS A 12 1.71 -29.56 -0.37
N SER A 13 0.89 -30.39 0.25
CA SER A 13 -0.56 -30.47 0.22
C SER A 13 -1.19 -29.07 0.27
N SER A 14 -1.54 -28.53 -0.89
CA SER A 14 -2.69 -27.65 -1.00
C SER A 14 -3.85 -28.49 -1.54
N PRO A 15 -5.04 -28.49 -0.91
CA PRO A 15 -6.20 -29.26 -1.35
C PRO A 15 -6.86 -28.68 -2.60
N ASN A 16 -6.15 -27.84 -3.36
CA ASN A 16 -6.68 -27.21 -4.56
C ASN A 16 -6.40 -28.12 -5.77
N PRO A 17 -7.37 -28.32 -6.67
CA PRO A 17 -7.18 -29.07 -7.90
C PRO A 17 -5.95 -28.55 -8.66
N SER A 18 -5.05 -29.46 -9.04
CA SER A 18 -3.89 -29.12 -9.86
C SER A 18 -4.32 -28.94 -11.30
N VAL A 19 -4.86 -27.78 -11.63
CA VAL A 19 -5.28 -27.41 -12.99
C VAL A 19 -4.06 -26.98 -13.81
N MET A 20 -3.96 -27.47 -15.05
CA MET A 20 -2.87 -27.14 -15.98
C MET A 20 -3.39 -26.21 -17.08
N CYS A 21 -2.61 -25.19 -17.42
CA CYS A 21 -2.92 -24.31 -18.55
C CYS A 21 -2.48 -24.95 -19.88
N LEU A 22 -2.77 -24.28 -21.00
CA LEU A 22 -2.41 -24.75 -22.35
C LEU A 22 -0.89 -24.79 -22.61
N CYS A 23 -0.08 -24.14 -21.77
CA CYS A 23 1.38 -24.23 -21.82
C CYS A 23 1.92 -25.50 -21.15
N GLY A 24 1.08 -26.33 -20.53
CA GLY A 24 1.51 -27.46 -19.71
C GLY A 24 2.11 -27.05 -18.37
N ILE A 25 1.76 -25.86 -17.86
CA ILE A 25 2.21 -25.33 -16.57
C ILE A 25 1.01 -25.28 -15.62
N ARG A 26 1.22 -25.48 -14.31
CA ARG A 26 0.16 -25.35 -13.31
C ARG A 26 -0.44 -23.93 -13.34
N ALA A 27 -1.76 -23.86 -13.51
CA ALA A 27 -2.52 -22.63 -13.40
C ALA A 27 -2.78 -22.32 -11.91
N PRO A 28 -2.27 -21.19 -11.37
CA PRO A 28 -2.56 -20.81 -9.99
C PRO A 28 -4.03 -20.42 -9.79
N LEU A 29 -4.57 -20.73 -8.62
CA LEU A 29 -5.87 -20.21 -8.16
C LEU A 29 -5.70 -18.76 -7.72
N ARG A 30 -6.46 -17.85 -8.32
CA ARG A 30 -6.46 -16.41 -8.03
C ARG A 30 -7.86 -15.94 -7.67
N THR A 31 -7.96 -14.86 -6.91
CA THR A 31 -9.23 -14.18 -6.60
C THR A 31 -9.38 -12.96 -7.49
N SER A 32 -10.52 -12.83 -8.16
CA SER A 32 -10.83 -11.63 -8.95
C SER A 32 -11.15 -10.45 -8.03
N ASN A 33 -10.47 -9.33 -8.27
CA ASN A 33 -10.78 -8.04 -7.65
C ASN A 33 -11.51 -7.11 -8.63
N SER A 34 -11.95 -7.63 -9.78
CA SER A 34 -12.74 -6.86 -10.74
C SER A 34 -14.08 -6.47 -10.14
N GLU A 35 -14.62 -5.33 -10.59
CA GLU A 35 -15.97 -4.92 -10.24
C GLU A 35 -17.01 -5.94 -10.71
N ASP A 36 -16.79 -6.61 -11.84
CA ASP A 36 -17.78 -7.54 -12.37
C ASP A 36 -17.85 -8.87 -11.62
N ASN A 37 -16.73 -9.34 -11.09
CA ASN A 37 -16.61 -10.63 -10.40
C ASN A 37 -15.83 -10.49 -9.08
N PRO A 38 -16.28 -9.66 -8.13
CA PRO A 38 -15.52 -9.36 -6.93
C PRO A 38 -15.46 -10.60 -6.02
N GLY A 39 -14.27 -10.99 -5.59
CA GLY A 39 -14.05 -12.11 -4.69
C GLY A 39 -14.18 -13.50 -5.32
N ARG A 40 -14.55 -13.62 -6.61
CA ARG A 40 -14.72 -14.90 -7.28
C ARG A 40 -13.38 -15.49 -7.70
N ARG A 41 -13.11 -16.75 -7.36
CA ARG A 41 -11.83 -17.39 -7.69
C ARG A 41 -11.83 -18.04 -9.06
N PHE A 42 -10.68 -17.96 -9.73
CA PHE A 42 -10.43 -18.51 -11.06
C PHE A 42 -9.01 -19.10 -11.15
N PHE A 43 -8.84 -20.05 -12.06
CA PHE A 43 -7.53 -20.47 -12.56
C PHE A 43 -7.21 -19.69 -13.82
N GLY A 44 -5.97 -19.27 -13.96
CA GLY A 44 -5.48 -18.64 -15.19
C GLY A 44 -4.02 -18.94 -15.42
N CYS A 45 -3.56 -18.81 -16.67
CA CYS A 45 -2.14 -18.98 -16.95
C CYS A 45 -1.30 -18.01 -16.10
N ILE A 46 -0.20 -18.49 -15.55
CA ILE A 46 0.73 -17.63 -14.80
C ILE A 46 1.37 -16.59 -15.72
N ASN A 47 1.66 -16.97 -16.96
CA ASN A 47 2.29 -16.14 -17.99
C ASN A 47 1.29 -15.40 -18.88
N TYR A 48 0.02 -15.24 -18.50
CA TYR A 48 -1.03 -14.67 -19.37
C TYR A 48 -0.76 -13.26 -19.92
N LYS A 49 0.22 -12.52 -19.36
CA LYS A 49 0.65 -11.20 -19.83
C LYS A 49 1.90 -11.23 -20.72
N GLU A 50 2.53 -12.39 -20.87
CA GLU A 50 3.73 -12.58 -21.67
C GLU A 50 3.36 -12.88 -23.12
N TYR A 51 4.25 -12.55 -24.07
CA TYR A 51 4.01 -12.78 -25.49
C TYR A 51 3.74 -14.25 -25.85
N ASN A 52 4.35 -15.18 -25.11
CA ASN A 52 4.15 -16.63 -25.25
C ASN A 52 3.13 -17.22 -24.25
N GLY A 53 2.46 -16.36 -23.48
CA GLY A 53 1.43 -16.76 -22.54
C GLY A 53 0.19 -17.29 -23.25
N CYS A 54 -0.38 -18.38 -22.75
CA CYS A 54 -1.69 -18.82 -23.22
C CYS A 54 -2.84 -18.10 -22.51
N THR A 55 -3.99 -18.08 -23.16
CA THR A 55 -5.24 -17.45 -22.69
C THR A 55 -6.08 -18.36 -21.78
N TYR A 56 -5.48 -19.42 -21.22
CA TYR A 56 -6.20 -20.34 -20.34
C TYR A 56 -6.84 -19.59 -19.16
N PHE A 57 -8.13 -19.82 -18.98
CA PHE A 57 -8.95 -19.23 -17.92
C PHE A 57 -10.08 -20.19 -17.58
N ASP A 58 -10.31 -20.44 -16.29
CA ASP A 58 -11.45 -21.22 -15.82
C ASP A 58 -11.92 -20.76 -14.44
N TRP A 59 -13.22 -20.78 -14.19
CA TRP A 59 -13.77 -20.36 -12.90
C TRP A 59 -13.70 -21.51 -11.88
N PHE A 60 -13.12 -21.26 -10.71
CA PHE A 60 -13.13 -22.23 -9.60
C PHE A 60 -14.46 -22.18 -8.85
N ASP A 61 -14.90 -20.97 -8.48
CA ASP A 61 -16.19 -20.80 -7.83
C ASP A 61 -17.30 -20.73 -8.89
N PRO A 62 -18.46 -21.37 -8.66
CA PRO A 62 -19.62 -21.20 -9.53
C PRO A 62 -20.07 -19.72 -9.56
N PRO A 63 -20.90 -19.32 -10.53
CA PRO A 63 -21.50 -17.99 -10.51
C PRO A 63 -22.22 -17.78 -9.18
N THR A 64 -21.92 -16.67 -8.50
CA THR A 64 -22.67 -16.31 -7.30
C THR A 64 -24.02 -15.70 -7.68
N TYR A 65 -24.95 -15.67 -6.73
CA TYR A 65 -26.27 -15.10 -6.94
C TYR A 65 -26.20 -13.59 -7.18
N ALA A 66 -27.12 -13.04 -7.98
CA ALA A 66 -27.09 -11.64 -8.42
C ALA A 66 -26.97 -10.65 -7.24
N ARG A 67 -27.77 -10.84 -6.18
CA ARG A 67 -27.70 -10.02 -4.97
C ARG A 67 -26.31 -10.03 -4.32
N GLY A 68 -25.59 -11.16 -4.37
CA GLY A 68 -24.24 -11.29 -3.81
C GLY A 68 -23.21 -10.52 -4.63
N MET A 69 -23.32 -10.57 -5.95
CA MET A 69 -22.53 -9.72 -6.85
C MET A 69 -22.79 -8.23 -6.60
N ASP A 70 -24.05 -7.83 -6.41
CA ASP A 70 -24.41 -6.42 -6.18
C ASP A 70 -23.78 -5.87 -4.88
N TYR A 71 -23.83 -6.65 -3.80
CA TYR A 71 -23.15 -6.30 -2.56
C TYR A 71 -21.63 -6.25 -2.73
N GLY A 72 -21.04 -7.24 -3.40
CA GLY A 72 -19.60 -7.25 -3.72
C GLY A 72 -19.16 -6.01 -4.51
N ARG A 73 -19.90 -5.66 -5.57
CA ARG A 73 -19.70 -4.46 -6.39
C ARG A 73 -19.76 -3.19 -5.55
N LYS A 74 -20.81 -3.05 -4.74
CA LYS A 74 -20.98 -1.90 -3.84
C LYS A 74 -19.81 -1.78 -2.86
N MET A 75 -19.30 -2.90 -2.36
CA MET A 75 -18.16 -2.90 -1.45
C MET A 75 -16.86 -2.50 -2.15
N VAL A 76 -16.59 -3.02 -3.35
CA VAL A 76 -15.41 -2.61 -4.15
C VAL A 76 -15.44 -1.10 -4.44
N ARG A 77 -16.59 -0.55 -4.86
CA ARG A 77 -16.74 0.91 -5.07
C ARG A 77 -16.46 1.70 -3.81
N LYS A 78 -16.97 1.24 -2.65
CA LYS A 78 -16.70 1.87 -1.36
C LYS A 78 -15.22 1.79 -0.99
N ASN A 79 -14.56 0.65 -1.20
CA ASN A 79 -13.14 0.51 -0.93
C ASN A 79 -12.31 1.48 -1.79
N LEU A 80 -12.57 1.56 -3.09
CA LEU A 80 -11.89 2.50 -3.98
C LEU A 80 -12.12 3.96 -3.55
N ALA A 81 -13.36 4.31 -3.16
CA ALA A 81 -13.67 5.64 -2.66
C ALA A 81 -12.95 5.96 -1.33
N LEU A 82 -12.88 4.98 -0.42
CA LEU A 82 -12.15 5.11 0.85
C LEU A 82 -10.64 5.24 0.63
N GLU A 83 -10.07 4.46 -0.30
CA GLU A 83 -8.65 4.57 -0.66
C GLU A 83 -8.32 5.96 -1.23
N ALA A 84 -9.20 6.52 -2.06
CA ALA A 84 -9.05 7.89 -2.56
C ALA A 84 -9.13 8.94 -1.43
N GLN A 85 -10.08 8.78 -0.50
CA GLN A 85 -10.18 9.66 0.68
C GLN A 85 -8.94 9.56 1.57
N ILE A 86 -8.41 8.36 1.79
CA ILE A 86 -7.17 8.15 2.55
C ILE A 86 -5.99 8.86 1.88
N ALA A 87 -5.87 8.78 0.55
CA ALA A 87 -4.82 9.48 -0.18
C ALA A 87 -4.92 11.00 0.00
N GLU A 88 -6.13 11.56 -0.08
CA GLU A 88 -6.33 13.00 0.08
C GLU A 88 -6.09 13.47 1.52
N LEU A 89 -6.54 12.70 2.51
CA LEU A 89 -6.28 12.99 3.93
C LEU A 89 -4.79 12.94 4.24
N LYS A 90 -4.04 11.98 3.67
CA LYS A 90 -2.58 11.93 3.83
C LYS A 90 -1.92 13.18 3.27
N LYS A 91 -2.29 13.59 2.07
CA LYS A 91 -1.78 14.82 1.43
C LYS A 91 -2.08 16.07 2.26
N THR A 92 -3.31 16.18 2.78
CA THR A 92 -3.72 17.30 3.63
C THR A 92 -2.91 17.32 4.94
N ASN A 93 -2.74 16.16 5.57
CA ASN A 93 -1.93 16.05 6.79
C ASN A 93 -0.46 16.42 6.53
N GLU A 94 0.13 15.99 5.41
CA GLU A 94 1.49 16.37 5.03
C GLU A 94 1.63 17.89 4.84
N ALA A 95 0.64 18.54 4.22
CA ALA A 95 0.61 19.98 4.07
C ALA A 95 0.54 20.70 5.43
N HIS A 96 -0.37 20.29 6.31
CA HIS A 96 -0.46 20.84 7.67
C HIS A 96 0.83 20.63 8.48
N ILE A 97 1.48 19.47 8.35
CA ILE A 97 2.77 19.21 9.00
C ILE A 97 3.84 20.17 8.48
N ALA A 98 3.89 20.42 7.17
CA ALA A 98 4.84 21.36 6.58
C ALA A 98 4.60 22.81 7.07
N GLU A 99 3.34 23.23 7.18
CA GLU A 99 2.97 24.54 7.73
C GLU A 99 3.37 24.69 9.20
N LEU A 100 3.06 23.69 10.02
CA LEU A 100 3.44 23.69 11.44
C LEU A 100 4.96 23.73 11.61
N LYS A 101 5.71 22.99 10.78
CA LYS A 101 7.18 23.04 10.80
C LYS A 101 7.70 24.43 10.47
N LYS A 102 7.19 25.06 9.40
CA LYS A 102 7.57 26.42 9.03
C LYS A 102 7.25 27.44 10.12
N SER A 103 6.07 27.31 10.76
CA SER A 103 5.69 28.16 11.88
C SER A 103 6.64 27.97 13.07
N ASN A 104 7.02 26.73 13.37
CA ASN A 104 7.96 26.44 14.45
C ASN A 104 9.36 27.00 14.16
N GLU A 105 9.86 26.87 12.93
CA GLU A 105 11.14 27.46 12.51
C GLU A 105 11.14 28.98 12.69
N SER A 106 10.07 29.67 12.27
CA SER A 106 9.93 31.11 12.48
C SER A 106 9.85 31.50 13.96
N LEU A 107 9.19 30.69 14.80
CA LEU A 107 9.15 30.92 16.23
C LEU A 107 10.52 30.72 16.89
N ILE A 108 11.30 29.74 16.44
CA ILE A 108 12.67 29.51 16.92
C ILE A 108 13.54 30.71 16.59
N GLU A 109 13.49 31.20 15.35
CA GLU A 109 14.23 32.42 14.94
C GLU A 109 13.83 33.63 15.80
N LYS A 110 12.53 33.80 16.08
CA LYS A 110 12.06 34.89 16.95
C LYS A 110 12.55 34.75 18.39
N ILE A 111 12.66 33.53 18.91
CA ILE A 111 13.19 33.26 20.25
C ILE A 111 14.68 33.61 20.28
N GLU A 112 15.45 33.22 19.27
CA GLU A 112 16.88 33.52 19.17
C GLU A 112 17.15 35.03 19.14
N GLU A 113 16.40 35.78 18.32
CA GLU A 113 16.47 37.26 18.30
C GLU A 113 16.20 37.88 19.68
N LEU A 114 15.15 37.41 20.37
CA LEU A 114 14.80 37.94 21.69
C LEU A 114 15.86 37.63 22.75
N LEU A 115 16.53 36.47 22.65
CA LEU A 115 17.63 36.12 23.55
C LEU A 115 18.82 37.05 23.33
N THR A 116 19.20 37.33 22.08
CA THR A 116 20.28 38.27 21.77
C THR A 116 19.98 39.67 22.31
N ILE A 117 18.77 40.19 22.07
CA ILE A 117 18.36 41.50 22.60
C ILE A 117 18.43 41.54 24.12
N ASN A 118 17.99 40.46 24.80
CA ASN A 118 18.01 40.39 26.25
C ASN A 118 19.44 40.33 26.82
N GLU A 119 20.38 39.69 26.12
CA GLU A 119 21.80 39.70 26.47
C GLU A 119 22.44 41.08 26.30
N GLU A 120 22.13 41.78 25.21
CA GLU A 120 22.59 43.16 24.96
C GLU A 120 22.09 44.12 26.04
N GLN A 121 20.78 44.09 26.35
CA GLN A 121 20.17 44.92 27.39
C GLN A 121 20.76 44.63 28.78
N LYS A 122 21.08 43.37 29.06
CA LYS A 122 21.74 42.99 30.32
C LYS A 122 23.15 43.58 30.40
N HIS A 123 23.91 43.53 29.31
CA HIS A 123 25.25 44.10 29.25
C HIS A 123 25.23 45.64 29.42
N GLU A 124 24.31 46.33 28.73
CA GLU A 124 24.13 47.79 28.87
C GLU A 124 23.81 48.17 30.32
N MET A 125 22.89 47.44 30.96
CA MET A 125 22.52 47.69 32.36
C MET A 125 23.70 47.44 33.33
N GLU A 126 24.52 46.40 33.09
CA GLU A 126 25.72 46.13 33.90
C GLU A 126 26.78 47.22 33.74
N GLU A 127 26.95 47.79 32.54
CA GLU A 127 27.84 48.92 32.30
C GLU A 127 27.34 50.21 32.97
N GLU A 128 26.04 50.50 32.91
CA GLU A 128 25.45 51.66 33.59
C GLU A 128 25.64 51.58 35.11
N VAL A 129 25.45 50.41 35.71
CA VAL A 129 25.65 50.20 37.16
C VAL A 129 27.11 50.38 37.57
N ASN A 130 28.07 49.92 36.76
CA ASN A 130 29.49 50.04 37.08
C ASN A 130 30.04 51.46 36.91
N ASN A 131 29.36 52.32 36.13
CA ASN A 131 29.76 53.70 35.86
C ASN A 131 29.04 54.75 36.74
N ALA A 132 28.12 54.34 37.62
CA ALA A 132 27.37 55.18 38.54
C ALA A 132 27.96 55.18 39.96
#